data_AF-A0A7J9G4N8-F1
#
_entry.id   AF-A0A7J9G4N8-F1
#
_cell.length_a   1.000
_cell.length_b   1.000
_cell.length_c   1.000
_cell.angle_alpha   90.00
_cell.angle_beta   90.00
_cell.angle_gamma   90.00
#
_symmetry.space_group_name_H-M   'P 1'
#
loop_
_entity.id
_entity.type
_entity.pdbx_description
1 polymer ?
#
loop_
_entity_poly.entity_id
_entity_poly.type
_entity_poly.pdbx_seq_one_letter_code
_entity_poly.pdbx_strand_id
1 'polypeptide(L)'
;MCMAISEDKIMAVMDFLVNKMGYSSTLVAKQSSILRQSLEKRIVPRALFARELLSQGLVTDFKLSVLFHTSEKVFVDRFVNKAPNLLKLYKEKLNASEKKSNVILAVFFSSIDEPLSSAFCLLYCLFECPWFEMQYCNEL
;
A
#
# COMPACT_ATOMS: atom_id res chain seq x y z
N MET A 1 0.58 16.95 3.57
CA MET A 1 -0.50 16.74 4.57
C MET A 1 -0.81 15.26 4.74
N CYS A 2 -0.90 14.82 5.99
CA CYS A 2 -1.31 13.47 6.42
C CYS A 2 -2.81 13.35 6.69
N MET A 3 -3.57 14.45 6.55
CA MET A 3 -5.00 14.52 6.88
C MET A 3 -5.90 13.58 6.06
N ALA A 4 -5.41 13.03 4.94
CA ALA A 4 -6.13 12.08 4.10
C ALA A 4 -5.75 10.61 4.37
N ILE A 5 -5.03 10.33 5.47
CA ILE A 5 -4.50 9.01 5.82
C ILE A 5 -5.24 8.53 7.06
N SER A 6 -5.76 7.30 7.04
CA SER A 6 -6.42 6.71 8.21
C SER A 6 -5.44 6.56 9.38
N GLU A 7 -5.96 6.72 10.60
CA GLU A 7 -5.20 6.54 11.83
C GLU A 7 -4.55 5.15 11.90
N ASP A 8 -5.31 4.11 11.54
CA ASP A 8 -4.83 2.73 11.47
C ASP A 8 -3.58 2.58 10.59
N LYS A 9 -3.55 3.27 9.45
CA LYS A 9 -2.39 3.23 8.56
C LYS A 9 -1.18 3.94 9.19
N ILE A 10 -1.40 5.05 9.89
CA ILE A 10 -0.34 5.76 10.61
C ILE A 10 0.24 4.87 11.71
N MET A 11 -0.62 4.27 12.53
CA MET A 11 -0.23 3.35 13.59
C MET A 11 0.54 2.15 13.03
N ALA A 12 0.05 1.52 11.96
CA ALA A 12 0.72 0.37 11.35
C ALA A 12 2.10 0.71 10.78
N VAL A 13 2.26 1.88 10.15
CA VAL A 13 3.57 2.33 9.64
C VAL A 13 4.53 2.66 10.77
N MET A 14 4.06 3.35 11.82
CA MET A 14 4.89 3.69 12.98
C MET A 14 5.31 2.45 13.75
N ASP A 15 4.39 1.51 13.99
CA ASP A 15 4.70 0.22 14.63
C ASP A 15 5.77 -0.54 13.84
N PHE A 16 5.61 -0.62 12.52
CA PHE A 16 6.59 -1.30 11.70
C PHE A 16 7.95 -0.60 11.65
N LEU A 17 8.01 0.70 11.35
CA LEU A 17 9.27 1.40 11.17
C LEU A 17 9.99 1.67 12.50
N VAL A 18 9.27 2.09 13.52
CA VAL A 18 9.86 2.47 14.81
C VAL A 18 10.05 1.23 15.68
N ASN A 19 8.99 0.48 15.96
CA ASN A 19 9.08 -0.63 16.92
C ASN A 19 9.78 -1.85 16.33
N LYS A 20 9.45 -2.26 15.09
CA LYS A 20 10.03 -3.49 14.49
C LYS A 20 11.36 -3.27 13.80
N MET A 21 11.57 -2.10 13.17
CA MET A 21 12.78 -1.81 12.40
C MET A 21 13.76 -0.88 13.11
N GLY A 22 13.37 -0.25 14.22
CA GLY A 22 14.26 0.59 15.03
C GLY A 22 14.58 1.97 14.45
N TYR A 23 13.79 2.47 13.49
CA TYR A 23 13.98 3.83 12.97
C TYR A 23 13.54 4.88 14.00
N SER A 24 14.22 6.04 14.02
CA SER A 24 13.83 7.14 14.90
C SER A 24 12.45 7.69 14.52
N SER A 25 11.54 7.77 15.49
CA SER A 25 10.21 8.36 15.32
C SER A 25 10.27 9.80 14.79
N THR A 26 11.26 10.59 15.22
CA THR A 26 11.45 11.96 14.75
C THR A 26 11.82 12.04 13.27
N LEU A 27 12.60 11.08 12.76
CA LEU A 27 12.96 11.01 11.35
C LEU A 27 11.76 10.61 10.50
N VAL A 28 10.98 9.64 10.96
CA VAL A 28 9.75 9.20 10.28
C VAL A 28 8.72 10.34 10.25
N ALA A 29 8.53 11.06 11.36
CA ALA A 29 7.61 12.19 11.45
C ALA A 29 7.98 13.34 10.49
N LYS A 30 9.28 13.64 10.33
CA LYS A 30 9.77 14.62 9.35
C LYS A 30 9.47 14.22 7.89
N GLN A 31 9.27 12.93 7.62
CA GLN A 31 8.92 12.39 6.31
C GLN A 31 7.51 11.83 6.28
N SER A 32 6.57 12.72 6.57
CA SER A 32 5.13 12.48 6.56
C SER A 32 4.60 11.90 5.23
N SER A 33 5.35 12.07 4.14
CA SER A 33 5.08 11.52 2.82
C SER A 33 5.23 10.00 2.72
N ILE A 34 6.03 9.37 3.60
CA ILE A 34 6.17 7.90 3.65
C ILE A 34 4.80 7.25 3.93
N LEU A 35 3.98 7.90 4.76
CA LEU A 35 2.64 7.44 5.13
C LEU A 35 1.70 7.33 3.92
N ARG A 36 1.98 8.04 2.82
CA ARG A 36 1.19 7.92 1.57
C ARG A 36 1.50 6.63 0.82
N GLN A 37 2.69 6.06 0.99
CA GLN A 37 3.09 4.84 0.30
C GLN A 37 2.28 3.63 0.81
N SER A 38 2.23 2.56 0.01
CA SER A 38 1.66 1.29 0.46
C SER A 38 2.60 0.62 1.46
N LEU A 39 2.08 0.29 2.64
CA LEU A 39 2.85 -0.39 3.70
C LEU A 39 3.34 -1.75 3.18
N GLU A 40 2.42 -2.59 2.73
CA GLU A 40 2.73 -3.96 2.31
C GLU A 40 3.53 -4.01 1.02
N LYS A 41 3.16 -3.20 0.00
CA LYS A 41 3.77 -3.30 -1.33
C LYS A 41 5.11 -2.57 -1.46
N ARG A 42 5.36 -1.53 -0.66
CA ARG A 42 6.60 -0.73 -0.77
C ARG A 42 7.38 -0.64 0.52
N ILE A 43 6.75 -0.29 1.64
CA ILE A 43 7.50 0.01 2.87
C ILE A 43 8.14 -1.26 3.43
N VAL A 44 7.35 -2.32 3.63
CA VAL A 44 7.82 -3.60 4.17
C VAL A 44 8.94 -4.23 3.34
N PRO A 45 8.77 -4.49 2.03
CA PRO A 45 9.81 -5.17 1.24
C PRO A 45 11.10 -4.37 1.18
N ARG A 46 11.03 -3.04 1.05
CA ARG A 46 12.24 -2.19 0.99
C ARG A 46 12.93 -2.04 2.33
N ALA A 47 12.19 -1.94 3.44
CA ALA A 47 12.78 -1.84 4.77
C ALA A 47 13.50 -3.14 5.17
N LEU A 48 12.90 -4.30 4.87
CA LEU A 48 13.53 -5.60 5.12
C LEU A 48 14.78 -5.78 4.27
N PHE A 49 14.74 -5.39 2.99
CA PHE A 49 15.90 -5.43 2.11
C PHE A 49 17.02 -4.51 2.61
N ALA A 50 16.68 -3.29 3.03
CA ALA A 50 17.65 -2.35 3.60
C ALA A 50 18.34 -2.91 4.85
N ARG A 51 17.57 -3.57 5.73
CA ARG A 51 18.13 -4.22 6.93
C ARG A 51 19.15 -5.30 6.55
N GLU A 52 18.86 -6.06 5.51
CA GLU A 52 19.77 -7.09 5.01
C GLU A 52 21.02 -6.51 4.35
N LEU A 53 20.90 -5.35 3.69
CA LEU A 53 22.08 -4.63 3.18
C LEU A 53 22.97 -4.11 4.31
N LEU A 54 22.38 -3.64 5.41
CA LEU A 54 23.12 -3.20 6.60
C LEU A 54 23.81 -4.40 7.28
N SER A 55 23.12 -5.54 7.43
CA SER A 55 23.70 -6.74 8.08
C SER A 55 24.90 -7.29 7.31
N GLN A 56 24.90 -7.15 5.98
CA GLN A 56 26.02 -7.55 5.12
C GLN A 56 27.12 -6.49 5.00
N GLY A 57 26.95 -5.31 5.61
CA GLY A 57 27.91 -4.21 5.54
C GLY A 57 28.07 -3.60 4.14
N LEU A 58 27.12 -3.85 3.22
CA LEU A 58 27.14 -3.30 1.86
C LEU A 58 26.80 -1.81 1.82
N VAL A 59 26.12 -1.32 2.86
CA VAL A 59 25.75 0.08 3.06
C VAL A 59 25.90 0.43 4.54
N THR A 60 26.35 1.65 4.83
CA THR A 60 26.54 2.16 6.20
C THR A 60 25.28 2.79 6.79
N ASP A 61 24.52 3.53 5.98
CA ASP A 61 23.29 4.18 6.38
C ASP A 61 22.30 4.35 5.22
N PHE A 62 21.02 4.54 5.56
CA PHE A 62 20.00 4.86 4.58
C PHE A 62 19.26 6.12 4.97
N LYS A 63 19.19 7.06 4.03
CA LYS A 63 18.20 8.14 4.10
C LYS A 63 16.82 7.55 3.79
N LEU A 64 15.88 7.69 4.71
CA LEU A 64 14.48 7.26 4.55
C LEU A 64 13.84 7.80 3.25
N SER A 65 14.23 9.01 2.80
CA SER A 65 13.83 9.53 1.48
C SER A 65 14.29 8.62 0.36
N VAL A 66 15.58 8.30 0.33
CA VAL A 66 16.16 7.46 -0.73
C VAL A 66 15.53 6.08 -0.74
N LEU A 67 15.16 5.55 0.43
CA LEU A 67 14.53 4.24 0.54
C LEU A 67 13.08 4.24 0.03
N PHE A 68 12.26 5.20 0.44
CA PHE A 68 10.81 5.14 0.23
C PHE A 68 10.26 6.07 -0.86
N HIS A 69 11.00 7.13 -1.22
CA HIS A 69 10.58 8.08 -2.26
C HIS A 69 11.10 7.74 -3.66
N THR A 70 12.16 6.94 -3.77
CA THR A 70 12.71 6.57 -5.08
C THR A 70 11.74 5.67 -5.83
N SER A 71 11.69 5.84 -7.16
CA SER A 71 10.97 4.93 -8.05
C SER A 71 11.56 3.53 -7.95
N GLU A 72 10.77 2.51 -8.29
CA GLU A 72 11.24 1.11 -8.24
C GLU A 72 12.47 0.90 -9.12
N LYS A 73 12.49 1.49 -10.32
CA LYS A 73 13.63 1.42 -11.24
C LYS A 73 14.92 1.95 -10.59
N VAL A 74 14.84 3.14 -9.97
CA VAL A 74 16.00 3.77 -9.33
C VAL A 74 16.45 2.99 -8.08
N PHE A 75 15.50 2.43 -7.33
CA PHE A 75 15.81 1.61 -6.16
C PHE A 75 16.57 0.33 -6.56
N VAL A 76 16.07 -0.38 -7.57
CA VAL A 76 16.69 -1.61 -8.09
C VAL A 76 18.08 -1.33 -8.61
N ASP A 77 18.24 -0.30 -9.43
CA ASP A 77 19.53 0.04 -10.03
C ASP A 77 20.56 0.45 -8.97
N ARG A 78 20.14 1.24 -7.98
CA ARG A 78 21.04 1.77 -6.95
C ARG A 78 21.46 0.73 -5.92
N PHE A 79 20.58 -0.17 -5.52
CA PHE A 79 20.80 -1.06 -4.37
C PHE A 79 20.75 -2.53 -4.73
N VAL A 80 19.75 -2.94 -5.51
CA VAL A 80 19.52 -4.36 -5.77
C VAL A 80 20.56 -4.92 -6.74
N ASN A 81 20.95 -4.15 -7.76
CA ASN A 81 22.02 -4.54 -8.69
C ASN A 81 23.40 -4.63 -8.01
N LYS A 82 23.62 -3.87 -6.92
CA LYS A 82 24.86 -3.93 -6.15
C LYS A 82 24.98 -5.18 -5.27
N ALA A 83 23.85 -5.84 -5.01
CA ALA A 83 23.77 -7.02 -4.16
C ALA A 83 23.05 -8.17 -4.91
N PRO A 84 23.71 -8.77 -5.92
CA PRO A 84 23.09 -9.84 -6.73
C PRO A 84 22.71 -11.06 -5.89
N ASN A 85 23.43 -11.31 -4.79
CA ASN A 85 23.12 -12.32 -3.78
C ASN A 85 21.78 -12.06 -3.07
N LEU A 86 21.38 -10.80 -2.92
CA LEU A 86 20.13 -10.40 -2.25
C LEU A 86 18.96 -10.12 -3.21
N LEU A 87 19.24 -9.97 -4.51
CA LEU A 87 18.22 -9.78 -5.55
C LEU A 87 17.13 -10.87 -5.49
N LYS A 88 17.51 -12.13 -5.26
CA LYS A 88 16.57 -13.25 -5.15
C LYS A 88 15.63 -13.06 -3.96
N LEU A 89 16.18 -12.72 -2.79
CA LEU A 89 15.42 -12.46 -1.58
C LEU A 89 14.43 -11.29 -1.76
N TYR A 90 14.87 -10.21 -2.42
CA TYR A 90 14.01 -9.05 -2.68
C TYR A 90 12.77 -9.42 -3.52
N LYS A 91 12.99 -10.15 -4.62
CA LYS A 91 11.91 -10.63 -5.50
C LYS A 91 10.93 -11.54 -4.76
N GLU A 92 11.42 -12.46 -3.93
CA GLU A 92 10.58 -13.34 -3.13
C GLU A 92 9.69 -12.55 -2.15
N LYS A 93 10.25 -11.53 -1.48
CA LYS A 93 9.49 -10.68 -0.55
C LYS A 93 8.45 -9.81 -1.27
N LEU A 94 8.79 -9.27 -2.45
CA LEU A 94 7.84 -8.53 -3.28
C LEU A 94 6.67 -9.42 -3.71
N ASN A 95 6.95 -10.60 -4.27
CA ASN A 95 5.92 -11.54 -4.71
C ASN A 95 5.00 -11.97 -3.56
N ALA A 96 5.55 -12.16 -2.36
CA ALA A 96 4.75 -12.46 -1.17
C ALA A 96 3.81 -11.30 -0.78
N SER A 97 4.25 -10.04 -0.95
CA SER A 97 3.43 -8.86 -0.68
C SER A 97 2.32 -8.65 -1.72
N GLU A 98 2.59 -8.98 -2.99
CA GLU A 98 1.59 -8.90 -4.07
C GLU A 98 0.48 -9.95 -3.89
N LYS A 99 0.85 -11.18 -3.53
CA LYS A 99 -0.11 -12.24 -3.23
C LYS A 99 -1.04 -11.86 -2.07
N LYS A 100 -0.51 -11.24 -1.00
CA LYS A 100 -1.34 -10.77 0.14
C LYS A 100 -2.35 -9.71 -0.29
N SER A 101 -1.94 -8.76 -1.13
CA SER A 101 -2.87 -7.75 -1.66
C SER A 101 -3.94 -8.36 -2.56
N ASN A 102 -3.62 -9.37 -3.37
CA ASN A 102 -4.59 -10.05 -4.23
C ASN A 102 -5.52 -10.96 -3.43
N VAL A 103 -5.02 -11.61 -2.37
CA VAL A 103 -5.83 -12.41 -1.44
C VAL A 103 -6.79 -11.51 -0.65
N ILE A 104 -6.35 -10.34 -0.16
CA ILE A 104 -7.27 -9.39 0.49
C ILE A 104 -8.33 -8.90 -0.50
N LEU A 105 -7.97 -8.60 -1.75
CA LEU A 105 -8.93 -8.20 -2.79
C LEU A 105 -9.93 -9.34 -3.07
N ALA A 106 -9.46 -10.58 -3.19
CA ALA A 106 -10.29 -11.76 -3.41
C ALA A 106 -11.20 -12.04 -2.22
N VAL A 107 -10.71 -11.93 -0.99
CA VAL A 107 -11.52 -12.06 0.24
C VAL A 107 -12.57 -10.94 0.33
N PHE A 108 -12.24 -9.72 -0.12
CA PHE A 108 -13.20 -8.62 -0.19
C PHE A 108 -14.31 -8.89 -1.22
N PHE A 109 -13.99 -9.47 -2.37
CA PHE A 109 -14.98 -9.91 -3.37
C PHE A 109 -15.80 -11.12 -2.90
N SER A 110 -15.18 -12.07 -2.18
CA SER A 110 -15.86 -13.26 -1.63
C SER A 110 -16.64 -12.99 -0.33
N SER A 111 -16.54 -11.79 0.24
CA SER A 111 -17.35 -11.37 1.40
C SER A 111 -18.57 -10.53 0.98
N ILE A 112 -18.75 -10.27 -0.32
CA ILE A 112 -19.99 -9.74 -0.89
C ILE A 112 -20.82 -10.96 -1.34
N ASP A 113 -21.33 -11.71 -0.37
CA ASP A 113 -22.44 -12.63 -0.56
C ASP A 113 -23.62 -12.10 0.26
N GLU A 114 -24.39 -11.21 -0.34
CA GLU A 114 -25.83 -11.06 -0.06
C GLU A 114 -26.50 -10.73 -1.41
N PRO A 115 -27.56 -11.47 -1.80
CA PRO A 115 -28.24 -11.28 -3.07
C PRO A 115 -28.81 -9.86 -3.13
N LEU A 116 -28.76 -9.25 -4.32
CA LEU A 116 -29.42 -7.98 -4.62
C LEU A 116 -30.89 -8.04 -4.17
N SER A 117 -31.17 -7.55 -2.96
CA SER A 117 -32.50 -7.08 -2.59
C SER A 117 -32.78 -5.83 -3.44
N SER A 118 -33.99 -5.78 -3.98
CA SER A 118 -34.54 -4.85 -4.98
C SER A 118 -34.31 -3.36 -4.74
N ALA A 119 -33.77 -2.97 -3.58
CA ALA A 119 -33.39 -1.59 -3.25
C ALA A 119 -32.16 -1.08 -4.02
N PHE A 120 -31.26 -1.95 -4.51
CA PHE A 120 -30.06 -1.50 -5.24
C PHE A 120 -30.31 -1.08 -6.70
N CYS A 121 -31.35 -1.61 -7.35
CA CYS A 121 -31.76 -1.14 -8.68
C CYS A 121 -32.21 0.34 -8.64
N LEU A 122 -32.87 0.76 -7.57
CA LEU A 122 -33.35 2.14 -7.44
C LEU A 122 -32.20 3.15 -7.28
N LEU A 123 -31.07 2.71 -6.69
CA LEU A 123 -29.90 3.57 -6.53
C LEU A 123 -29.03 3.63 -7.80
N TYR A 124 -29.00 2.56 -8.59
CA TYR A 124 -28.34 2.58 -9.91
C TYR A 124 -29.10 3.44 -10.94
N CYS A 125 -30.45 3.44 -10.91
CA CYS A 125 -31.23 4.36 -11.75
C CYS A 125 -31.09 5.85 -11.39
N LEU A 126 -30.65 6.17 -10.16
CA LEU A 126 -30.43 7.57 -9.72
C LEU A 126 -29.08 8.16 -10.17
N PHE A 127 -28.14 7.34 -10.65
CA PHE A 127 -26.79 7.79 -11.00
C PHE A 127 -26.51 7.88 -12.52
N GLU A 128 -27.46 7.45 -13.37
CA GLU A 128 -27.38 7.58 -14.83
C GLU A 128 -28.63 8.22 -15.45
N CYS A 129 -28.95 9.46 -15.02
CA CYS A 129 -29.95 10.29 -15.70
C CYS A 129 -29.41 11.70 -15.98
N PRO A 130 -28.83 11.97 -17.17
CA PRO A 130 -28.83 13.30 -17.73
C PRO A 130 -30.07 13.46 -18.64
N TRP A 131 -31.05 14.21 -18.13
CA TRP A 131 -32.12 14.93 -18.86
C TRP A 131 -33.16 14.12 -19.66
N PHE A 132 -34.43 14.36 -19.29
CA PHE A 132 -35.63 14.33 -20.15
C PHE A 132 -36.28 12.96 -20.42
N GLU A 133 -37.22 12.53 -19.57
CA GLU A 133 -38.68 12.70 -19.74
C GLU A 133 -39.42 11.65 -18.88
N MET A 134 -40.27 12.14 -18.00
CA MET A 134 -40.94 11.38 -16.95
C MET A 134 -42.39 11.17 -17.37
N GLN A 135 -42.73 9.99 -17.88
CA GLN A 135 -44.14 9.61 -18.03
C GLN A 135 -44.29 8.09 -17.94
N TYR A 136 -45.34 7.67 -17.22
CA TYR A 136 -45.73 6.29 -16.88
C TYR A 136 -44.88 5.64 -15.77
N CYS A 137 -45.37 5.19 -14.62
CA CYS A 137 -46.72 4.93 -14.08
C CYS A 137 -46.53 4.89 -12.55
N ASN A 138 -47.11 5.79 -11.76
CA ASN A 138 -48.43 5.67 -11.09
C ASN A 138 -49.13 4.30 -11.10
N GLU A 139 -49.66 3.98 -9.90
CA GLU A 139 -50.65 2.95 -9.54
C GLU A 139 -50.12 1.60 -9.03
N LEU A 140 -50.29 1.46 -7.70
CA LEU A 140 -50.65 0.26 -6.89
C LEU A 140 -49.79 -1.01 -7.01
#